data_AF-A0A358XU13-F1
#
_entry.id   AF-A0A358XU13-F1
#
_cell.length_a   1.000
_cell.length_b   1.000
_cell.length_c   1.000
_cell.angle_alpha   90.00
_cell.angle_beta   90.00
_cell.angle_gamma   90.00
#
_symmetry.space_group_name_H-M   'P 1'
#
loop_
_entity.id
_entity.type
_entity.pdbx_description
1 polymer ?
#
loop_
_entity_poly.entity_id
_entity_poly.type
_entity_poly.pdbx_seq_one_letter_code
_entity_poly.pdbx_strand_id
1 'polypeptide(L)'
;MSNRLVRETILADRISDLAGYRNVTSEVRYGIRNSRIDFYLSDHKRELPDCYVEVKNVSLKVQDGVGLFPDAVTVRGQKHLEELIFARKQGFRAVLVFCVQHTGIERIMPADQIDPVYGDLLRKAVSEGVEVMA
;
A
#
# COMPACT_ATOMS: atom_id res chain seq x y z
N MET A 1 -9.42 -11.22 -3.30
CA MET A 1 -10.64 -10.39 -3.21
C MET A 1 -10.27 -8.92 -3.04
N SER A 2 -9.38 -8.58 -2.09
CA SER A 2 -8.93 -7.21 -1.83
C SER A 2 -8.36 -6.49 -3.07
N ASN A 3 -7.47 -7.11 -3.86
CA ASN A 3 -6.95 -6.48 -5.09
C ASN A 3 -8.06 -6.15 -6.10
N ARG A 4 -9.04 -7.04 -6.30
CA ARG A 4 -10.17 -6.74 -7.20
C ARG A 4 -10.95 -5.53 -6.70
N LEU A 5 -11.28 -5.50 -5.41
CA LEU A 5 -12.01 -4.39 -4.78
C LEU A 5 -11.24 -3.07 -4.92
N VAL A 6 -9.95 -3.06 -4.59
CA VAL A 6 -9.12 -1.85 -4.70
C VAL A 6 -9.05 -1.39 -6.15
N ARG A 7 -8.84 -2.30 -7.11
CA ARG A 7 -8.81 -1.97 -8.53
C ARG A 7 -10.12 -1.35 -9.01
N GLU A 8 -11.27 -1.94 -8.65
CA GLU A 8 -12.59 -1.40 -8.99
C GLU A 8 -12.82 -0.02 -8.36
N THR A 9 -12.34 0.18 -7.13
CA THR A 9 -12.46 1.46 -6.41
C THR A 9 -11.58 2.55 -7.04
N ILE A 10 -10.36 2.21 -7.48
CA ILE A 10 -9.48 3.11 -8.25
C ILE A 10 -10.14 3.49 -9.58
N LEU A 11 -10.61 2.50 -10.36
CA LEU A 11 -11.24 2.75 -11.67
C LEU A 11 -12.55 3.53 -11.57
N ALA A 12 -13.24 3.46 -10.44
CA ALA A 12 -14.44 4.24 -10.16
C ALA A 12 -14.13 5.64 -9.58
N ASP A 13 -12.86 6.06 -9.53
CA ASP A 13 -12.39 7.31 -8.93
C ASP A 13 -12.87 7.50 -7.46
N ARG A 14 -13.07 6.39 -6.73
CA ARG A 14 -13.56 6.40 -5.33
C ARG A 14 -12.45 6.50 -4.30
N ILE A 15 -11.20 6.21 -4.67
CA ILE A 15 -10.01 6.59 -3.89
C ILE A 15 -9.52 7.91 -4.47
N SER A 16 -9.93 9.02 -3.88
CA SER A 16 -9.71 10.37 -4.44
C SER A 16 -8.24 10.68 -4.73
N ASP A 17 -7.32 10.17 -3.91
CA ASP A 17 -5.88 10.37 -4.11
C ASP A 17 -5.31 9.54 -5.27
N LEU A 18 -5.98 8.47 -5.68
CA LEU A 18 -5.58 7.63 -6.82
C LEU A 18 -6.45 7.86 -8.07
N ALA A 19 -7.38 8.81 -8.01
CA ALA A 19 -8.27 9.14 -9.10
C ALA A 19 -7.51 9.83 -10.25
N GLY A 20 -7.99 9.64 -11.48
CA GLY A 20 -7.47 10.37 -12.66
C GLY A 20 -6.28 9.73 -13.39
N TYR A 21 -5.77 8.57 -12.96
CA TYR A 21 -4.91 7.73 -13.80
C TYR A 21 -5.75 7.00 -14.85
N ARG A 22 -5.32 7.02 -16.12
CA ARG A 22 -6.06 6.37 -17.23
C ARG A 22 -5.74 4.89 -17.36
N ASN A 23 -4.53 4.50 -16.96
CA ASN A 23 -4.06 3.12 -17.08
C ASN A 23 -3.87 2.51 -15.69
N VAL A 24 -4.38 1.29 -15.51
CA VAL A 24 -4.23 0.48 -14.29
C VAL A 24 -3.79 -0.93 -14.68
N THR A 25 -2.50 -1.23 -14.48
CA THR A 25 -1.90 -2.54 -14.78
C THR A 25 -1.63 -3.30 -13.49
N SER A 26 -1.98 -4.58 -13.44
CA SER A 26 -1.78 -5.42 -12.24
C SER A 26 -0.53 -6.28 -12.34
N GLU A 27 0.02 -6.67 -11.19
CA GLU A 27 1.12 -7.67 -11.07
C GLU A 27 2.40 -7.28 -11.82
N VAL A 28 2.72 -5.99 -11.84
CA VAL A 28 3.88 -5.45 -12.56
C VAL A 28 5.16 -5.70 -11.76
N ARG A 29 6.23 -6.13 -12.43
CA ARG A 29 7.54 -6.25 -11.78
C ARG A 29 8.13 -4.87 -11.53
N TYR A 30 8.65 -4.64 -10.33
CA TYR A 30 9.23 -3.36 -9.93
C TYR A 30 10.37 -3.55 -8.93
N GLY A 31 11.11 -2.46 -8.69
CA GLY A 31 12.20 -2.43 -7.72
C GLY A 31 13.45 -3.21 -8.13
N ILE A 32 14.47 -3.15 -7.28
CA ILE A 32 15.77 -3.81 -7.52
C ILE A 32 15.68 -5.31 -7.23
N ARG A 33 14.79 -5.72 -6.33
CA ARG A 33 14.66 -7.11 -5.88
C ARG A 33 13.56 -7.85 -6.66
N ASN A 34 13.08 -7.28 -7.76
CA ASN A 34 12.16 -7.88 -8.73
C ASN A 34 10.89 -8.44 -8.08
N SER A 35 10.31 -7.71 -7.11
CA SER A 35 8.97 -8.05 -6.62
C SER A 35 7.90 -7.69 -7.64
N ARG A 36 6.68 -8.14 -7.37
CA ARG A 36 5.49 -7.74 -8.12
C ARG A 36 4.66 -6.79 -7.26
N ILE A 37 4.39 -5.61 -7.79
CA ILE A 37 3.46 -4.65 -7.20
C ILE A 37 2.02 -5.03 -7.56
N ASP A 38 1.07 -4.77 -6.68
CA ASP A 38 -0.34 -5.06 -6.96
C ASP A 38 -0.87 -4.24 -8.14
N PHE A 39 -0.58 -2.93 -8.17
CA PHE A 39 -0.92 -2.06 -9.30
C PHE A 39 0.18 -1.07 -9.69
N TYR A 40 0.27 -0.82 -10.99
CA TYR A 40 0.96 0.30 -11.60
C TYR A 40 -0.07 1.20 -12.27
N LEU A 41 -0.10 2.46 -11.86
CA LEU A 41 -0.97 3.48 -12.42
C LEU A 41 -0.14 4.45 -13.25
N SER A 42 -0.59 4.76 -14.47
CA SER A 42 0.10 5.68 -15.37
C SER A 42 -0.86 6.56 -16.16
N ASP A 43 -0.31 7.54 -16.87
CA ASP A 43 -1.06 8.50 -17.69
C ASP A 43 -2.09 9.28 -16.87
N HIS A 44 -1.60 9.99 -15.85
CA HIS A 44 -2.44 10.81 -14.99
C HIS A 44 -2.93 12.07 -15.71
N LYS A 45 -4.22 12.41 -15.58
CA LYS A 45 -4.86 13.59 -16.23
C LYS A 45 -4.20 14.94 -15.92
N ARG A 46 -3.43 15.03 -14.82
CA ARG A 46 -2.71 16.24 -14.38
C ARG A 46 -1.18 16.09 -14.45
N GLU A 47 -0.69 15.12 -15.22
CA GLU A 47 0.77 14.87 -15.38
C GLU A 47 1.48 14.57 -14.05
N LEU A 48 0.79 13.90 -13.12
CA LEU A 48 1.45 13.37 -11.92
C LEU A 48 2.36 12.20 -12.29
N PRO A 49 3.43 11.95 -11.51
CA PRO A 49 4.28 10.77 -11.71
C PRO A 49 3.46 9.48 -11.71
N ASP A 50 3.95 8.50 -12.47
CA ASP A 50 3.44 7.14 -12.42
C ASP A 50 3.53 6.59 -11.00
N CYS A 51 2.56 5.76 -10.63
CA CYS A 51 2.31 5.37 -9.25
C CYS A 51 2.32 3.87 -9.07
N TYR A 52 3.16 3.40 -8.15
CA TYR A 52 3.12 2.03 -7.64
C TYR A 52 2.18 1.96 -6.44
N VAL A 53 1.25 1.00 -6.46
CA VAL A 53 0.27 0.80 -5.39
C VAL A 53 0.37 -0.63 -4.88
N GLU A 54 0.74 -0.77 -3.60
CA GLU A 54 0.72 -2.04 -2.87
C GLU A 54 -0.53 -2.10 -2.00
N VAL A 55 -1.19 -3.25 -1.94
CA VAL A 55 -2.37 -3.50 -1.12
C VAL A 55 -2.04 -4.47 0.01
N LYS A 56 -2.44 -4.12 1.23
CA LYS A 56 -2.41 -5.00 2.40
C LYS A 56 -3.81 -5.22 2.92
N ASN A 57 -4.18 -6.47 3.15
CA ASN A 57 -5.47 -6.79 3.74
C ASN A 57 -5.35 -6.74 5.27
N VAL A 58 -6.23 -5.99 5.93
CA VAL A 58 -6.25 -5.90 7.40
C VAL A 58 -7.49 -6.61 7.92
N SER A 59 -7.27 -7.73 8.59
CA SER A 59 -8.33 -8.56 9.20
C SER A 59 -8.17 -8.72 10.71
N LEU A 60 -6.98 -8.49 11.28
CA LEU A 60 -6.74 -8.60 12.71
C LEU A 60 -7.32 -7.36 13.41
N LYS A 61 -8.45 -7.55 14.10
CA LYS A 61 -9.05 -6.55 14.98
C LYS A 61 -8.66 -6.83 16.43
N VAL A 62 -8.26 -5.79 17.15
CA VAL A 62 -8.11 -5.80 18.62
C VAL A 62 -9.17 -4.90 19.27
N GLN A 63 -9.05 -4.67 20.58
CA GLN A 63 -9.97 -3.81 21.33
C GLN A 63 -10.01 -2.38 20.77
N ASP A 64 -11.07 -1.64 21.10
CA ASP A 64 -11.23 -0.21 20.79
C ASP A 64 -11.14 0.16 19.30
N GLY A 65 -11.61 -0.73 18.42
CA GLY A 65 -11.71 -0.46 16.99
C GLY A 65 -10.36 -0.43 16.26
N VAL A 66 -9.30 -0.97 16.84
CA VAL A 66 -7.97 -0.97 16.22
C VAL A 66 -7.78 -2.20 15.34
N GLY A 67 -7.40 -1.97 14.09
CA GLY A 67 -6.88 -2.96 13.17
C GLY A 67 -5.35 -3.02 13.24
N LEU A 68 -4.79 -4.23 13.18
CA LEU A 68 -3.36 -4.44 13.23
C LEU A 68 -2.85 -5.13 11.95
N PHE A 69 -1.68 -4.71 11.49
CA PHE A 69 -0.96 -5.39 10.43
C PHE A 69 0.56 -5.38 10.69
N PRO A 70 1.28 -6.50 10.49
CA PRO A 70 0.77 -7.80 10.08
C PRO A 70 0.22 -8.65 11.25
N ASP A 71 -0.39 -9.79 10.96
CA ASP A 71 -0.83 -10.79 11.94
C ASP A 71 0.23 -11.87 12.23
N ALA A 72 1.30 -11.92 11.43
CA ALA A 72 2.51 -12.70 11.64
C ALA A 72 3.72 -11.98 11.02
N VAL A 73 4.95 -12.35 11.42
CA VAL A 73 6.18 -11.81 10.82
C VAL A 73 6.15 -11.96 9.29
N THR A 74 6.41 -10.86 8.56
CA THR A 74 6.22 -10.78 7.10
C THR A 74 7.46 -10.25 6.38
N VAL A 75 8.42 -11.15 6.09
CA VAL A 75 9.60 -10.83 5.28
C VAL A 75 9.21 -10.28 3.89
N ARG A 76 8.10 -10.78 3.32
CA ARG A 76 7.58 -10.23 2.06
C ARG A 76 7.06 -8.81 2.25
N GLY A 77 6.28 -8.51 3.27
CA GLY A 77 5.81 -7.15 3.52
C GLY A 77 6.96 -6.16 3.75
N GLN A 78 7.98 -6.57 4.50
CA GLN A 78 9.22 -5.81 4.71
C GLN A 78 9.91 -5.48 3.38
N LYS A 79 10.11 -6.49 2.52
CA LYS A 79 10.71 -6.33 1.19
C LYS A 79 9.96 -5.30 0.32
N HIS A 80 8.62 -5.36 0.32
CA HIS A 80 7.82 -4.42 -0.47
C HIS A 80 7.94 -2.98 0.07
N LEU A 81 8.03 -2.76 1.39
CA LEU A 81 8.28 -1.43 1.95
C LEU A 81 9.60 -0.84 1.47
N GLU A 82 10.67 -1.65 1.45
CA GLU A 82 11.96 -1.23 0.91
C GLU A 82 11.89 -0.85 -0.58
N GLU A 83 11.13 -1.61 -1.38
CA GLU A 83 10.96 -1.33 -2.80
C GLU A 83 10.07 -0.12 -3.09
N LEU A 84 9.07 0.15 -2.25
CA LEU A 84 8.29 1.39 -2.32
C LEU A 84 9.16 2.62 -1.98
N ILE A 85 10.02 2.52 -0.95
CA ILE A 85 11.01 3.56 -0.64
C ILE A 85 11.93 3.78 -1.84
N PHE A 86 12.42 2.70 -2.45
CA PHE A 86 13.26 2.79 -3.63
C PHE A 86 12.52 3.47 -4.79
N ALA A 87 11.26 3.11 -5.04
CA ALA A 87 10.45 3.72 -6.09
C ALA A 87 10.28 5.24 -5.89
N ARG A 88 10.05 5.70 -4.66
CA ARG A 88 10.04 7.13 -4.33
C ARG A 88 11.35 7.82 -4.67
N LYS A 89 12.48 7.19 -4.34
CA LYS A 89 13.83 7.70 -4.66
C LYS A 89 14.11 7.77 -6.17
N GLN A 90 13.41 6.98 -6.98
CA GLN A 90 13.48 7.03 -8.44
C GLN A 90 12.50 8.04 -9.06
N GLY A 91 11.74 8.78 -8.24
CA GLY A 91 10.80 9.81 -8.71
C GLY A 91 9.39 9.30 -8.99
N PHE A 92 9.11 8.01 -8.81
CA PHE A 92 7.75 7.49 -8.89
C PHE A 92 6.95 7.90 -7.65
N ARG A 93 5.62 7.95 -7.80
CA ARG A 93 4.72 7.94 -6.66
C ARG A 93 4.62 6.51 -6.12
N ALA A 94 4.49 6.36 -4.81
CA ALA A 94 4.37 5.05 -4.17
C ALA A 94 3.32 5.13 -3.05
N VAL A 95 2.36 4.22 -3.08
CA VAL A 95 1.21 4.21 -2.19
C VAL A 95 1.02 2.82 -1.61
N LEU A 96 0.81 2.76 -0.29
CA LEU A 96 0.42 1.56 0.44
C LEU A 96 -1.03 1.70 0.87
N VAL A 97 -1.90 0.83 0.37
CA VAL A 97 -3.34 0.80 0.71
C VAL A 97 -3.62 -0.35 1.65
N PHE A 98 -4.05 -0.06 2.86
CA PHE A 98 -4.58 -1.04 3.79
C PHE A 98 -6.07 -1.26 3.53
N CYS A 99 -6.42 -2.30 2.78
CA CYS A 99 -7.81 -2.68 2.56
C CYS A 99 -8.41 -3.28 3.85
N VAL A 100 -9.22 -2.48 4.57
CA VAL A 100 -9.94 -2.91 5.78
C VAL A 100 -11.29 -3.53 5.40
N GLN A 101 -11.44 -4.83 5.58
CA GLN A 101 -12.69 -5.55 5.30
C GLN A 101 -13.44 -5.96 6.58
N HIS A 102 -13.37 -5.14 7.61
CA HIS A 102 -13.98 -5.40 8.91
C HIS A 102 -14.68 -4.14 9.45
N THR A 103 -16.00 -4.16 9.58
CA THR A 103 -16.84 -2.99 9.94
C THR A 103 -16.53 -2.38 11.31
N GLY A 104 -15.94 -3.17 12.21
CA GLY A 104 -15.55 -2.70 13.54
C GLY A 104 -14.11 -2.20 13.66
N ILE A 105 -13.39 -1.93 12.57
CA ILE A 105 -12.06 -1.31 12.58
C ILE A 105 -12.22 0.16 12.16
N GLU A 106 -11.75 1.07 13.00
CA GLU A 106 -11.83 2.53 12.83
C GLU A 106 -10.45 3.17 12.61
N ARG A 107 -9.38 2.50 13.06
CA ARG A 107 -7.99 2.95 12.87
C ARG A 107 -7.05 1.77 12.69
N ILE A 108 -5.96 1.97 11.96
CA ILE A 108 -4.95 0.94 11.72
C ILE A 108 -3.64 1.32 12.38
N MET A 109 -2.97 0.35 12.98
CA MET A 109 -1.62 0.50 13.52
C MET A 109 -0.74 -0.66 13.05
N PRO A 110 0.56 -0.44 12.85
CA PRO A 110 1.49 -1.55 12.67
C PRO A 110 1.52 -2.39 13.94
N ALA A 111 1.58 -3.71 13.76
CA ALA A 111 1.67 -4.67 14.85
C ALA A 111 3.12 -4.82 15.33
N ASP A 112 3.67 -3.78 15.96
CA ASP A 112 5.08 -3.73 16.35
C ASP A 112 5.49 -4.88 17.29
N GLN A 113 4.55 -5.40 18.09
CA GLN A 113 4.75 -6.57 18.94
C GLN A 113 4.84 -7.90 18.18
N ILE A 114 4.37 -7.95 16.92
CA ILE A 114 4.39 -9.14 16.06
C ILE A 114 5.58 -9.05 15.10
N ASP A 115 5.73 -7.92 14.41
CA ASP A 115 6.81 -7.68 13.46
C ASP A 115 7.36 -6.25 13.64
N PRO A 116 8.30 -6.05 14.59
CA PRO A 116 8.87 -4.72 14.84
C PRO A 116 9.63 -4.18 13.62
N VAL A 117 10.23 -5.06 12.81
CA VAL A 117 10.96 -4.67 11.60
C VAL A 117 10.01 -4.09 10.56
N TYR A 118 8.83 -4.69 10.37
CA TYR A 118 7.81 -4.13 9.50
C TYR A 118 7.35 -2.75 9.98
N GLY A 119 7.12 -2.59 11.29
CA GLY A 119 6.73 -1.32 11.89
C GLY A 119 7.75 -0.20 11.64
N ASP A 120 9.03 -0.49 11.86
CA ASP A 120 10.13 0.46 11.62
C ASP A 120 10.26 0.81 10.13
N LEU A 121 10.15 -0.20 9.25
CA LEU A 121 10.16 0.04 7.80
C LEU A 121 8.95 0.84 7.33
N LEU A 122 7.77 0.66 7.94
CA LEU A 122 6.58 1.42 7.59
C LEU A 122 6.76 2.89 7.95
N ARG A 123 7.23 3.17 9.17
CA ARG A 123 7.55 4.54 9.60
C ARG A 123 8.62 5.17 8.72
N LYS A 124 9.66 4.42 8.36
CA LYS A 124 10.67 4.86 7.40
C LYS A 124 10.08 5.16 6.04
N ALA A 125 9.20 4.28 5.52
CA ALA A 125 8.55 4.47 4.22
C ALA A 125 7.75 5.77 4.18
N VAL A 126 6.97 6.05 5.23
CA VAL A 126 6.23 7.32 5.37
C VAL A 126 7.20 8.51 5.40
N SER A 127 8.29 8.43 6.16
CA SER A 127 9.29 9.52 6.21
C SER A 127 10.00 9.79 4.88
N GLU A 128 10.11 8.77 4.02
CA GLU A 128 10.68 8.85 2.67
C GLU A 128 9.61 9.19 1.61
N GLY A 129 8.40 9.53 2.06
CA GLY A 129 7.32 10.03 1.21
C GLY A 129 6.47 8.95 0.54
N VAL A 130 6.50 7.70 1.00
CA VAL A 130 5.49 6.70 0.63
C VAL A 130 4.17 7.09 1.29
N GLU A 131 3.11 7.20 0.50
CA GLU A 131 1.78 7.57 1.00
C GLU A 131 1.08 6.33 1.56
N VAL A 132 0.33 6.48 2.65
CA VAL A 132 -0.39 5.38 3.31
C VAL A 132 -1.86 5.73 3.40
N MET A 133 -2.71 4.79 2.98
CA MET A 133 -4.17 4.92 2.94
C MET A 133 -4.82 3.68 3.57
N ALA A 134 -6.06 3.82 4.04
CA ALA A 134 -6.84 2.77 4.70
C ALA A 134 -8.31 2.84 4.32
#